data_AF-A0A961VPM7-F1
#
_entry.id   AF-A0A961VPM7-F1
#
_cell.length_a   1.000
_cell.length_b   1.000
_cell.length_c   1.000
_cell.angle_alpha   90.00
_cell.angle_beta   90.00
_cell.angle_gamma   90.00
#
_symmetry.space_group_name_H-M   'P 1'
#
loop_
_entity.id
_entity.type
_entity.pdbx_description
1 polymer ?
#
loop_
_entity_poly.entity_id
_entity_poly.type
_entity_poly.pdbx_seq_one_letter_code
_entity_poly.pdbx_strand_id
1 'polypeptide(L)'
;MKKGWTPDSWRSKPIEQVPVYPDLDALAALEQRIATYPPLVFAGEARKLKKSLAKVAAGESFLLQGGDCAESFAEHQADNIRDFFRVFLQMAVALTFAGAMPVVKVGRIAGQFAKPRSSGVERQGDVELPSYRGDIINGIEFDAAARTPDPNRIEMAYRQSAATLNLLR
;
A
#
# COMPACT_ATOMS: atom_id res chain seq x y z
N MET A 1 24.20 2.58 8.64
CA MET A 1 23.81 2.44 7.21
C MET A 1 24.97 1.79 6.48
N LYS A 2 24.73 0.86 5.54
CA LYS A 2 25.80 0.41 4.62
C LYS A 2 26.31 1.65 3.88
N LYS A 3 27.64 1.80 3.72
CA LYS A 3 28.23 2.91 2.95
C LYS A 3 27.54 2.97 1.58
N GLY A 4 26.91 4.11 1.24
CA GLY A 4 26.31 4.37 -0.07
C GLY A 4 24.78 4.20 -0.21
N TRP A 5 24.03 3.86 0.85
CA TRP A 5 22.55 3.85 0.79
C TRP A 5 21.93 5.08 1.44
N THR A 6 21.03 5.73 0.71
CA THR A 6 20.17 6.86 1.15
C THR A 6 18.74 6.64 0.64
N PRO A 7 17.71 7.28 1.25
CA PRO A 7 16.32 7.12 0.81
C PRO A 7 16.05 7.47 -0.66
N ASP A 8 16.88 8.31 -1.28
CA ASP A 8 16.81 8.75 -2.68
C ASP A 8 17.69 7.93 -3.63
N SER A 9 18.56 7.03 -3.12
CA SER A 9 19.48 6.23 -3.93
C SER A 9 18.81 5.33 -4.99
N TRP A 10 17.50 5.06 -4.86
CA TRP A 10 16.74 4.33 -5.87
C TRP A 10 16.52 5.13 -7.16
N ARG A 11 16.51 6.46 -7.10
CA ARG A 11 16.25 7.34 -8.26
C ARG A 11 17.31 7.21 -9.36
N SER A 12 18.49 6.70 -9.03
CA SER A 12 19.58 6.45 -9.98
C SER A 12 19.57 5.03 -10.57
N LYS A 13 18.52 4.24 -10.34
CA LYS A 13 18.40 2.85 -10.81
C LYS A 13 17.33 2.75 -11.90
N PRO A 14 17.40 1.75 -12.80
CA PRO A 14 16.29 1.44 -13.69
C PRO A 14 15.01 1.19 -12.87
N ILE A 15 13.90 1.78 -13.30
CA ILE A 15 12.62 1.66 -12.62
C ILE A 15 11.50 1.35 -13.62
N GLU A 16 10.54 0.56 -13.17
CA GLU A 16 9.37 0.14 -13.92
C GLU A 16 8.11 0.53 -13.16
N GLN A 17 6.96 0.51 -13.83
CA GLN A 17 5.62 0.70 -13.22
C GLN A 17 5.34 2.07 -12.58
N VAL A 18 6.25 3.03 -12.71
CA VAL A 18 6.05 4.40 -12.23
C VAL A 18 5.11 5.20 -13.13
N PRO A 19 4.30 6.10 -12.56
CA PRO A 19 3.55 7.06 -13.35
C PRO A 19 4.46 8.13 -13.96
N VAL A 20 3.96 8.77 -15.01
CA VAL A 20 4.53 10.01 -15.54
C VAL A 20 3.63 11.15 -15.07
N TYR A 21 4.08 11.90 -14.06
CA TYR A 21 3.36 13.07 -13.58
C TYR A 21 3.60 14.25 -14.53
N PRO A 22 2.55 15.00 -14.92
CA PRO A 22 2.68 16.12 -15.86
C PRO A 22 3.37 17.35 -15.23
N ASP A 23 3.26 17.52 -13.92
CA ASP A 23 3.85 18.62 -13.16
C ASP A 23 4.81 18.06 -12.10
N LEU A 24 6.11 18.17 -12.38
CA LEU A 24 7.17 17.68 -11.49
C LEU A 24 7.43 18.63 -10.31
N ASP A 25 7.11 19.92 -10.43
CA ASP A 25 7.25 20.87 -9.33
C ASP A 25 6.15 20.62 -8.29
N ALA A 26 4.92 20.33 -8.73
CA ALA A 26 3.84 19.90 -7.85
C ALA A 26 4.16 18.57 -7.14
N LEU A 27 4.76 17.61 -7.85
CA LEU A 27 5.22 16.35 -7.25
C LEU A 27 6.30 16.62 -6.19
N ALA A 28 7.32 17.42 -6.50
CA ALA A 28 8.39 17.75 -5.55
C ALA A 28 7.87 18.49 -4.31
N ALA A 29 6.96 19.43 -4.48
CA ALA A 29 6.31 20.14 -3.38
C ALA A 29 5.53 19.19 -2.46
N LEU A 30 4.81 18.23 -3.06
CA LEU A 30 4.12 17.20 -2.30
C LEU A 30 5.08 16.26 -1.56
N GLU A 31 6.14 15.80 -2.22
CA GLU A 31 7.16 14.94 -1.59
C GLU A 31 7.78 15.62 -0.36
N GLN A 32 8.09 16.92 -0.45
CA GLN A 32 8.59 17.71 0.68
C GLN A 32 7.55 17.77 1.82
N ARG A 33 6.28 17.97 1.48
CA ARG A 33 5.20 18.06 2.46
C ARG A 33 4.93 16.73 3.17
N ILE A 34 4.81 15.62 2.44
CA ILE A 34 4.56 14.30 3.06
C ILE A 34 5.75 13.83 3.90
N ALA A 35 6.98 14.25 3.57
CA ALA A 35 8.15 13.95 4.37
C ALA A 35 8.10 14.55 5.79
N THR A 36 7.27 15.59 6.03
CA THR A 36 7.08 16.16 7.38
C THR A 36 5.98 15.47 8.18
N TYR A 37 5.25 14.52 7.58
CA TYR A 37 4.13 13.88 8.25
C TYR A 37 4.60 12.80 9.24
N PRO A 38 3.82 12.53 10.30
CA PRO A 38 4.09 11.41 11.19
C PRO A 38 4.20 10.08 10.43
N PRO A 39 5.10 9.18 10.83
CA PRO A 39 5.16 7.86 10.23
C PRO A 39 3.93 7.03 10.62
N LEU A 40 3.49 6.16 9.72
CA LEU A 40 2.37 5.24 9.95
C LEU A 40 2.70 4.12 10.97
N VAL A 41 3.98 3.78 11.11
CA VAL A 41 4.48 2.76 12.05
C VAL A 41 5.76 3.23 12.72
N PHE A 42 5.97 2.79 13.96
CA PHE A 42 7.20 3.06 14.69
C PHE A 42 8.28 2.02 14.36
N ALA A 43 9.55 2.43 14.39
CA ALA A 43 10.68 1.53 14.11
C ALA A 43 10.74 0.33 15.07
N GLY A 44 10.22 0.48 16.30
CA GLY A 44 10.10 -0.62 17.27
C GLY A 44 9.15 -1.71 16.81
N GLU A 45 8.05 -1.35 16.15
CA GLU A 45 7.05 -2.29 15.62
C GLU A 45 7.62 -3.09 14.45
N ALA A 46 8.35 -2.44 13.54
CA ALA A 46 9.06 -3.13 12.46
C ALA A 46 10.11 -4.12 13.00
N ARG A 47 10.86 -3.74 14.05
CA ARG A 47 11.79 -4.66 14.73
C ARG A 47 11.08 -5.82 15.41
N LYS A 48 9.91 -5.59 16.02
CA LYS A 48 9.07 -6.64 16.62
C LYS A 48 8.58 -7.60 15.55
N LEU A 49 8.04 -7.10 14.43
CA LEU A 49 7.62 -7.92 13.29
C LEU A 49 8.79 -8.75 12.74
N LYS A 50 9.97 -8.16 12.56
CA LYS A 50 11.18 -8.89 12.11
C LYS A 50 11.52 -10.07 13.04
N LYS A 51 11.41 -9.89 14.36
CA LYS A 51 11.61 -10.99 15.33
C LYS A 51 10.54 -12.08 15.17
N SER A 52 9.28 -11.71 14.95
CA SER A 52 8.20 -12.67 14.70
C SER A 52 8.40 -13.43 13.38
N LEU A 53 8.82 -12.75 12.31
CA LEU A 53 9.12 -13.38 11.03
C LEU A 53 10.35 -14.31 11.10
N ALA A 54 11.32 -14.02 11.96
CA ALA A 54 12.44 -14.94 12.20
C ALA A 54 11.95 -16.29 12.77
N LYS A 55 10.93 -16.28 13.65
CA LYS A 55 10.28 -17.50 14.15
C LYS A 55 9.56 -18.26 13.05
N VAL A 56 8.90 -17.55 12.14
CA VAL A 56 8.27 -18.16 10.96
C VAL A 56 9.33 -18.86 10.09
N ALA A 57 10.46 -18.19 9.81
CA ALA A 57 11.56 -18.77 9.04
C ALA A 57 12.20 -19.99 9.73
N ALA A 58 12.16 -20.05 11.06
CA ALA A 58 12.63 -21.18 11.86
C ALA A 58 11.62 -22.33 11.99
N GLY A 59 10.40 -22.19 11.43
CA GLY A 59 9.33 -23.19 11.55
C GLY A 59 8.60 -23.17 12.90
N GLU A 60 8.85 -22.17 13.75
CA GLU A 60 8.25 -22.01 15.08
C GLU A 60 6.90 -21.25 15.04
N SER A 61 6.50 -20.71 13.89
CA SER A 61 5.28 -19.93 13.71
C SER A 61 4.83 -19.95 12.25
N PHE A 62 3.56 -19.61 12.00
CA PHE A 62 3.00 -19.49 10.66
C PHE A 62 2.75 -18.02 10.28
N LEU A 63 2.94 -17.64 9.01
CA LEU A 63 2.58 -16.31 8.51
C LEU A 63 1.22 -16.37 7.80
N LEU A 64 0.25 -15.62 8.32
CA LEU A 64 -0.98 -15.29 7.62
C LEU A 64 -0.87 -13.86 7.08
N GLN A 65 -0.86 -13.72 5.75
CA GLN A 65 -0.89 -12.44 5.07
C GLN A 65 -2.08 -12.38 4.11
N GLY A 66 -2.91 -11.34 4.20
CA GLY A 66 -4.15 -11.23 3.42
C GLY A 66 -4.81 -9.86 3.53
N GLY A 67 -5.73 -9.57 2.61
CA GLY A 67 -6.42 -8.28 2.47
C GLY A 67 -6.64 -7.94 1.01
N ASP A 68 -6.95 -6.68 0.74
CA ASP A 68 -7.42 -6.24 -0.56
C ASP A 68 -6.36 -6.38 -1.66
N CYS A 69 -6.84 -6.57 -2.89
CA CYS A 69 -5.99 -6.54 -4.08
C CYS A 69 -5.40 -5.14 -4.27
N ALA A 70 -6.26 -4.12 -4.22
CA ALA A 70 -5.87 -2.78 -3.80
C ALA A 70 -7.04 -2.08 -3.13
N GLU A 71 -6.70 -1.25 -2.15
CA GLU A 71 -7.61 -0.34 -1.48
C GLU A 71 -8.08 0.74 -2.45
N SER A 72 -9.35 1.14 -2.32
CA SER A 72 -10.00 2.20 -3.09
C SER A 72 -10.45 3.31 -2.15
N PHE A 73 -10.31 4.57 -2.58
CA PHE A 73 -10.75 5.73 -1.84
C PHE A 73 -12.27 5.74 -1.64
N ALA A 74 -13.02 5.21 -2.61
CA ALA A 74 -14.48 5.14 -2.55
C ALA A 74 -14.98 4.08 -1.56
N GLU A 75 -14.19 3.02 -1.33
CA GLU A 75 -14.55 1.89 -0.47
C GLU A 75 -13.97 2.03 0.96
N HIS A 76 -13.36 3.17 1.27
CA HIS A 76 -12.78 3.45 2.59
C HIS A 76 -13.87 3.77 3.62
N GLN A 77 -14.49 2.72 4.16
CA GLN A 77 -15.50 2.81 5.22
C GLN A 77 -15.12 1.94 6.42
N ALA A 78 -15.50 2.40 7.62
CA ALA A 78 -15.19 1.69 8.86
C ALA A 78 -15.74 0.26 8.91
N ASP A 79 -16.93 0.03 8.33
CA ASP A 79 -17.55 -1.28 8.25
C ASP A 79 -16.72 -2.25 7.39
N ASN A 80 -16.19 -1.80 6.25
CA ASN A 80 -15.34 -2.62 5.38
C ASN A 80 -14.04 -3.01 6.09
N ILE A 81 -13.39 -2.06 6.77
CA ILE A 81 -12.16 -2.32 7.54
C ILE A 81 -12.43 -3.32 8.66
N ARG A 82 -13.53 -3.14 9.40
CA ARG A 82 -13.95 -4.03 10.48
C ARG A 82 -14.22 -5.44 9.97
N ASP A 83 -14.97 -5.58 8.87
CA ASP A 83 -15.41 -6.87 8.37
C ASP A 83 -14.24 -7.65 7.76
N PHE A 84 -13.31 -6.97 7.07
CA PHE A 84 -12.00 -7.55 6.73
C PHE A 84 -11.28 -8.06 7.99
N PHE A 85 -11.14 -7.21 9.01
CA PHE A 85 -10.39 -7.56 10.22
C PHE A 85 -11.01 -8.75 10.96
N ARG A 86 -12.35 -8.85 11.01
CA ARG A 86 -13.08 -9.98 11.59
C ARG A 86 -12.75 -11.29 10.88
N VAL A 87 -12.86 -11.33 9.54
CA VAL A 87 -12.53 -12.52 8.76
C VAL A 87 -11.05 -12.89 8.94
N PHE A 88 -10.17 -11.90 8.92
CA PHE A 88 -8.73 -12.10 9.09
C PHE A 88 -8.38 -12.71 10.46
N LEU A 89 -9.04 -12.25 11.53
CA LEU A 89 -8.87 -12.83 12.87
C LEU A 89 -9.46 -14.24 12.98
N GLN A 90 -10.62 -14.50 12.37
CA GLN A 90 -11.22 -15.85 12.34
C GLN A 90 -10.28 -16.87 11.68
N MET A 91 -9.69 -16.51 10.54
CA MET A 91 -8.67 -17.35 9.87
C MET A 91 -7.45 -17.57 10.76
N ALA A 92 -6.96 -16.52 11.45
CA ALA A 92 -5.81 -16.64 12.32
C ALA A 92 -6.07 -17.60 13.49
N VAL A 93 -7.28 -17.57 14.07
CA VAL A 93 -7.68 -18.50 15.14
C VAL A 93 -7.75 -19.93 14.62
N ALA A 94 -8.39 -20.15 13.46
CA ALA A 94 -8.49 -21.47 12.85
C ALA A 94 -7.10 -22.06 12.55
N LEU A 95 -6.19 -21.28 11.96
CA LEU A 95 -4.81 -21.69 11.68
C LEU A 95 -4.00 -21.96 12.95
N THR A 96 -4.19 -21.14 14.00
CA THR A 96 -3.50 -21.35 15.28
C THR A 96 -3.91 -22.68 15.91
N PHE A 97 -5.21 -22.99 15.89
CA PHE A 97 -5.73 -24.24 16.45
C PHE A 97 -5.30 -25.45 15.62
N ALA A 98 -5.53 -25.44 14.30
CA ALA A 98 -5.24 -26.56 13.43
C ALA A 98 -3.74 -26.83 13.28
N GLY A 99 -2.91 -25.78 13.26
CA GLY A 99 -1.46 -25.89 13.14
C GLY A 99 -0.70 -26.08 14.45
N ALA A 100 -1.39 -25.98 15.61
CA ALA A 100 -0.79 -25.99 16.95
C ALA A 100 0.44 -25.06 17.09
N MET A 101 0.43 -23.93 16.38
CA MET A 101 1.55 -22.97 16.36
C MET A 101 1.07 -21.52 16.29
N PRO A 102 1.88 -20.57 16.81
CA PRO A 102 1.53 -19.15 16.73
C PRO A 102 1.41 -18.66 15.28
N VAL A 103 0.38 -17.85 15.01
CA VAL A 103 0.19 -17.19 13.70
C VAL A 103 0.58 -15.72 13.78
N VAL A 104 1.57 -15.31 12.97
CA VAL A 104 1.92 -13.92 12.67
C VAL A 104 0.95 -13.39 11.63
N LYS A 105 0.29 -12.27 11.95
CA LYS A 105 -0.80 -11.67 11.17
C LYS A 105 -0.30 -10.41 10.46
N VAL A 106 -0.38 -10.36 9.13
CA VAL A 106 0.03 -9.20 8.32
C VAL A 106 -1.10 -8.83 7.34
N GLY A 107 -1.74 -7.68 7.54
CA GLY A 107 -2.79 -7.20 6.63
C GLY A 107 -2.20 -6.58 5.37
N ARG A 108 -2.84 -6.83 4.21
CA ARG A 108 -2.72 -5.99 3.01
C ARG A 108 -3.74 -4.86 3.13
N ILE A 109 -3.37 -3.85 3.92
CA ILE A 109 -4.27 -2.78 4.36
C ILE A 109 -3.46 -1.54 4.76
N ALA A 110 -4.08 -0.37 4.73
CA ALA A 110 -3.51 0.92 5.07
C ALA A 110 -2.27 1.31 4.24
N GLY A 111 -2.35 1.12 2.93
CA GLY A 111 -1.33 1.57 1.98
C GLY A 111 -1.28 0.81 0.67
N GLN A 112 -2.12 -0.21 0.48
CA GLN A 112 -2.17 -1.05 -0.72
C GLN A 112 -2.97 -0.37 -1.84
N PHE A 113 -2.64 0.88 -2.19
CA PHE A 113 -3.39 1.65 -3.19
C PHE A 113 -2.82 1.54 -4.60
N ALA A 114 -1.52 1.29 -4.77
CA ALA A 114 -0.88 1.21 -6.09
C ALA A 114 -1.09 -0.17 -6.73
N LYS A 115 -1.26 -0.19 -8.07
CA LYS A 115 -1.40 -1.40 -8.89
C LYS A 115 -0.41 -1.39 -10.06
N PRO A 116 0.45 -2.43 -10.22
CA PRO A 116 1.22 -2.59 -11.44
C PRO A 116 0.30 -2.95 -12.61
N ARG A 117 0.71 -2.62 -13.83
CA ARG A 117 -0.05 -2.87 -15.06
C ARG A 117 0.87 -3.45 -16.14
N SER A 118 0.34 -4.44 -16.87
CA SER A 118 1.04 -5.05 -17.99
C SER A 118 1.21 -4.11 -19.18
N SER A 119 0.30 -3.13 -19.32
CA SER A 119 0.35 -2.07 -20.32
C SER A 119 0.25 -0.70 -19.66
N GLY A 120 1.05 0.26 -20.16
CA GLY A 120 0.99 1.66 -19.74
C GLY A 120 -0.30 2.38 -20.16
N VAL A 121 -0.98 1.84 -21.17
CA VAL A 121 -2.21 2.40 -21.75
C VAL A 121 -3.35 1.38 -21.73
N GLU A 122 -4.57 1.91 -21.65
CA GLU A 122 -5.83 1.20 -21.80
C GLU A 122 -6.57 1.81 -22.99
N ARG A 123 -7.04 0.96 -23.90
CA ARG A 123 -7.79 1.38 -25.08
C ARG A 123 -9.22 0.88 -24.99
N GLN A 124 -10.18 1.78 -25.21
CA GLN A 124 -11.61 1.45 -25.35
C GLN A 124 -12.11 2.06 -26.66
N GLY A 125 -12.43 1.21 -27.64
CA GLY A 125 -12.71 1.65 -29.00
C GLY A 125 -11.50 2.37 -29.61
N ASP A 126 -11.72 3.58 -30.11
CA ASP A 126 -10.69 4.43 -30.74
C ASP A 126 -9.95 5.33 -29.75
N VAL A 127 -10.34 5.32 -28.46
CA VAL A 127 -9.76 6.17 -27.42
C VAL A 127 -8.71 5.38 -26.64
N GLU A 128 -7.53 5.96 -26.49
CA GLU A 128 -6.42 5.42 -25.69
C GLU A 128 -6.08 6.39 -24.56
N LEU A 129 -6.06 5.88 -23.33
CA LEU A 129 -5.73 6.65 -22.13
C LEU A 129 -4.69 5.92 -21.27
N PRO A 130 -3.98 6.61 -20.38
CA PRO A 130 -3.15 5.93 -19.38
C PRO A 130 -3.94 4.88 -18.60
N SER A 131 -3.31 3.74 -18.35
CA SER A 131 -3.88 2.71 -17.48
C SER A 131 -4.13 3.27 -16.07
N TYR A 132 -5.26 2.91 -15.48
CA TYR A 132 -5.48 3.08 -14.04
C TYR A 132 -4.40 2.29 -13.26
N ARG A 133 -3.65 2.98 -12.41
CA ARG A 133 -2.51 2.44 -11.63
C ARG A 133 -2.80 2.41 -10.12
N GLY A 134 -4.08 2.50 -9.75
CA GLY A 134 -4.49 2.56 -8.36
C GLY A 134 -4.71 3.99 -7.87
N ASP A 135 -5.54 4.14 -6.84
CA ASP A 135 -6.10 5.43 -6.43
C ASP A 135 -5.06 6.44 -5.96
N ILE A 136 -3.90 5.96 -5.49
CA ILE A 136 -2.74 6.78 -5.13
C ILE A 136 -2.09 7.48 -6.35
N ILE A 137 -2.37 7.01 -7.56
CA ILE A 137 -1.81 7.54 -8.81
C ILE A 137 -2.86 8.33 -9.60
N ASN A 138 -3.97 7.69 -9.97
CA ASN A 138 -5.00 8.24 -10.85
C ASN A 138 -6.38 7.61 -10.56
N GLY A 139 -7.43 8.12 -11.19
CA GLY A 139 -8.82 7.65 -11.07
C GLY A 139 -9.12 6.42 -11.92
N ILE A 140 -10.14 5.66 -11.52
CA ILE A 140 -10.55 4.42 -12.21
C ILE A 140 -11.36 4.72 -13.48
N GLU A 141 -12.05 5.87 -13.48
CA GLU A 141 -12.91 6.37 -14.56
C GLU A 141 -12.12 6.46 -15.87
N PHE A 142 -12.75 6.07 -16.99
CA PHE A 142 -12.12 6.07 -18.31
C PHE A 142 -12.31 7.44 -19.00
N ASP A 143 -11.69 8.46 -18.43
CA ASP A 143 -11.62 9.80 -19.02
C ASP A 143 -10.22 10.41 -18.81
N ALA A 144 -9.87 11.37 -19.66
CA ALA A 144 -8.51 11.94 -19.67
C ALA A 144 -8.13 12.64 -18.35
N ALA A 145 -9.10 13.28 -17.67
CA ALA A 145 -8.84 13.97 -16.41
C ALA A 145 -8.59 12.97 -15.29
N ALA A 146 -9.44 11.95 -15.17
CA ALA A 146 -9.28 10.90 -14.17
C ALA A 146 -8.00 10.10 -14.38
N ARG A 147 -7.62 9.79 -15.63
CA ARG A 147 -6.42 8.97 -15.92
C ARG A 147 -5.10 9.71 -15.81
N THR A 148 -5.11 11.05 -15.77
CA THR A 148 -3.90 11.85 -15.55
C THR A 148 -3.38 11.64 -14.12
N PRO A 149 -2.11 11.24 -13.93
CA PRO A 149 -1.54 11.11 -12.60
C PRO A 149 -1.59 12.42 -11.81
N ASP A 150 -2.17 12.39 -10.62
CA ASP A 150 -2.29 13.55 -9.72
C ASP A 150 -1.49 13.29 -8.44
N PRO A 151 -0.42 14.07 -8.18
CA PRO A 151 0.37 13.91 -6.97
C PRO A 151 -0.51 13.95 -5.71
N ASN A 152 -1.52 14.82 -5.62
CA ASN A 152 -2.31 15.02 -4.40
C ASN A 152 -3.02 13.75 -3.90
N ARG A 153 -3.22 12.76 -4.77
CA ARG A 153 -3.72 11.43 -4.40
C ARG A 153 -2.80 10.69 -3.41
N ILE A 154 -1.49 10.96 -3.41
CA ILE A 154 -0.56 10.42 -2.41
C ILE A 154 -0.89 10.94 -1.00
N GLU A 155 -1.27 12.22 -0.88
CA GLU A 155 -1.69 12.78 0.40
C GLU A 155 -3.01 12.16 0.88
N MET A 156 -3.96 11.96 -0.04
CA MET A 156 -5.21 11.27 0.27
C MET A 156 -4.96 9.83 0.75
N ALA A 157 -4.10 9.08 0.05
CA ALA A 157 -3.71 7.74 0.43
C ALA A 157 -3.05 7.71 1.81
N TYR A 158 -2.18 8.68 2.14
CA TYR A 158 -1.60 8.79 3.48
C TYR A 158 -2.67 8.99 4.55
N ARG A 159 -3.61 9.92 4.33
CA ARG A 159 -4.68 10.22 5.30
C ARG A 159 -5.58 9.01 5.55
N GLN A 160 -5.97 8.30 4.49
CA GLN A 160 -6.74 7.07 4.62
C GLN A 160 -5.94 5.96 5.32
N SER A 161 -4.65 5.81 4.99
CA SER A 161 -3.78 4.85 5.66
C SER A 161 -3.68 5.11 7.16
N ALA A 162 -3.51 6.37 7.55
CA ALA A 162 -3.45 6.78 8.95
C ALA A 162 -4.78 6.51 9.67
N ALA A 163 -5.92 6.83 9.05
CA ALA A 163 -7.24 6.56 9.59
C ALA A 163 -7.50 5.04 9.75
N THR A 164 -7.16 4.23 8.74
CA THR A 164 -7.26 2.77 8.80
C THR A 164 -6.42 2.20 9.93
N LEU A 165 -5.14 2.58 10.04
CA LEU A 165 -4.29 2.09 11.13
C LEU A 165 -4.76 2.53 12.50
N ASN A 166 -5.30 3.73 12.63
CA ASN A 166 -5.89 4.19 13.88
C ASN A 166 -7.10 3.35 14.29
N LEU A 167 -7.93 2.91 13.35
CA LEU A 167 -9.07 2.03 13.63
C LEU A 167 -8.65 0.59 13.98
N LEU A 168 -7.54 0.11 13.41
CA LEU A 168 -7.04 -1.26 13.62
C LEU A 168 -6.21 -1.45 14.90
N ARG A 169 -5.69 -0.37 15.48
CA ARG A 169 -4.82 -0.38 16.67
C ARG A 169 -5.64 -0.34 17.95
#